data_AF-A0A2E4QQQ5-F1
#
_entry.id   AF-A0A2E4QQQ5-F1
#
_cell.length_a   1.000
_cell.length_b   1.000
_cell.length_c   1.000
_cell.angle_alpha   90.00
_cell.angle_beta   90.00
_cell.angle_gamma   90.00
#
_symmetry.space_group_name_H-M   'P 1'
#
loop_
_entity.id
_entity.type
_entity.pdbx_description
1 polymer ?
#
loop_
_entity_poly.entity_id
_entity_poly.type
_entity_poly.pdbx_seq_one_letter_code
_entity_poly.pdbx_strand_id
1 'polypeptide(L)'
;MESEMRSAKLKNILAGAAGFVALAVASTPAAQAQEDYIAKWKEFAAETGLPEHQAWADMLDNDETRALEKAWSDYRGYTATSLIEAADLPDDLKPGLIITKDNLASMPWLADYLPQFWMDRLSSEWMGIEGIRIVPTTHYYMQKPLLDATKNLGPDPFSINEKGELIDKNGQNGLLTKAGLPFLNPKNGDELNWLFNSHGVGTEDLWFNPVVMTGCSAKNKVERTYTANMWWRKMAGRVGKAPLGNVPGFEGVAEAGALLLTSPRDVRGLAGVRVRFADADKDDNFKLFIPTLRRTRTLTGTNGQDPIAPSLELTWDEWRSQWAKTDKRKFKYTMVKEGFVLAAPEVGAAYDPYRSDDARCGLTGIVDMELRPVWVYDIDDLTNSYQYSKKRVWVDKELYYTQWMEMFDRRGNLWRAWGDSRWWQPTTGKAMWRTVIIPNVISKRHTIMSQTSDWEGVDEMDNALFDIDKLRDKR
;
A
#
# COMPACT_ATOMS: atom_id res chain seq x y z
N MET A 1 -46.79 -34.41 -37.56
CA MET A 1 -47.65 -33.34 -38.13
C MET A 1 -47.73 -32.23 -37.09
N GLU A 2 -46.72 -31.37 -36.92
CA GLU A 2 -46.07 -30.48 -37.93
C GLU A 2 -47.07 -29.37 -38.32
N SER A 3 -46.86 -28.12 -37.88
CA SER A 3 -46.02 -27.07 -38.50
C SER A 3 -46.71 -26.44 -39.74
N GLU A 4 -46.56 -25.17 -40.12
CA GLU A 4 -45.92 -23.98 -39.52
C GLU A 4 -46.72 -22.73 -40.05
N MET A 5 -46.34 -21.44 -40.09
CA MET A 5 -45.11 -20.65 -39.90
C MET A 5 -45.49 -19.16 -39.67
N ARG A 6 -44.58 -18.32 -39.13
CA ARG A 6 -44.57 -16.82 -39.20
C ARG A 6 -45.71 -16.09 -38.45
N SER A 7 -45.50 -15.14 -37.52
CA SER A 7 -44.40 -14.21 -37.19
C SER A 7 -44.10 -13.13 -38.25
N ALA A 8 -44.38 -11.85 -37.94
CA ALA A 8 -43.34 -10.91 -37.47
C ALA A 8 -43.83 -9.47 -37.23
N LYS A 9 -43.49 -8.90 -36.05
CA LYS A 9 -43.17 -7.46 -35.78
C LYS A 9 -44.31 -6.43 -36.00
N LEU A 10 -44.38 -5.26 -35.36
CA LEU A 10 -43.58 -4.52 -34.35
C LEU A 10 -44.63 -3.71 -33.49
N LYS A 11 -44.41 -2.82 -32.51
CA LYS A 11 -43.25 -2.14 -31.88
C LYS A 11 -43.71 -1.55 -30.52
N ASN A 12 -42.88 -1.58 -29.46
CA ASN A 12 -42.71 -0.46 -28.50
C ASN A 12 -41.59 -0.72 -27.46
N ILE A 13 -41.11 0.33 -26.81
CA ILE A 13 -39.93 0.37 -25.93
C ILE A 13 -40.27 1.14 -24.65
N LEU A 14 -39.90 0.58 -23.49
CA LEU A 14 -39.66 1.20 -22.16
C LEU A 14 -39.08 0.06 -21.30
N ALA A 15 -37.81 -0.06 -20.94
CA ALA A 15 -36.84 0.87 -20.32
C ALA A 15 -36.97 0.97 -18.78
N GLY A 16 -36.05 0.28 -18.07
CA GLY A 16 -35.46 0.75 -16.82
C GLY A 16 -36.19 0.51 -15.49
N ALA A 17 -35.98 -0.66 -14.87
CA ALA A 17 -36.13 -0.85 -13.40
C ALA A 17 -35.39 -2.11 -12.90
N ALA A 18 -34.05 -2.11 -12.91
CA ALA A 18 -33.25 -3.13 -12.22
C ALA A 18 -33.04 -2.68 -10.76
N GLY A 19 -33.85 -3.22 -9.84
CA GLY A 19 -33.78 -2.85 -8.42
C GLY A 19 -32.52 -3.39 -7.76
N PHE A 20 -31.72 -2.50 -7.17
CA PHE A 20 -30.67 -2.90 -6.23
C PHE A 20 -31.32 -3.50 -4.98
N VAL A 21 -31.06 -4.78 -4.71
CA VAL A 21 -31.39 -5.39 -3.41
C VAL A 21 -30.40 -4.84 -2.39
N ALA A 22 -30.83 -3.84 -1.63
CA ALA A 22 -30.08 -3.39 -0.46
C ALA A 22 -30.09 -4.49 0.59
N LEU A 23 -28.95 -5.16 0.78
CA LEU A 23 -28.73 -6.07 1.91
C LEU A 23 -28.67 -5.24 3.21
N ALA A 24 -29.84 -4.99 3.78
CA ALA A 24 -29.97 -4.44 5.11
C ALA A 24 -29.48 -5.49 6.13
N VAL A 25 -28.20 -5.39 6.50
CA VAL A 25 -27.61 -6.21 7.56
C VAL A 25 -28.32 -5.87 8.87
N ALA A 26 -29.24 -6.74 9.28
CA ALA A 26 -29.91 -6.62 10.57
C ALA A 26 -28.87 -6.88 11.68
N SER A 27 -28.61 -5.86 12.50
CA SER A 27 -27.61 -5.90 13.57
C SER A 27 -28.08 -6.77 14.74
N THR A 28 -27.99 -8.08 14.59
CA THR A 28 -27.99 -9.00 15.74
C THR A 28 -26.70 -8.77 16.55
N PRO A 29 -26.76 -8.75 17.89
CA PRO A 29 -25.57 -8.60 18.73
C PRO A 29 -24.80 -9.94 18.77
N ALA A 30 -24.13 -10.26 17.68
CA ALA A 30 -23.29 -11.45 17.54
C ALA A 30 -21.96 -11.27 18.29
N ALA A 31 -22.05 -11.18 19.63
CA ALA A 31 -20.93 -11.36 20.53
C ALA A 31 -20.54 -12.85 20.61
N GLN A 32 -20.25 -13.45 19.46
CA GLN A 32 -19.43 -14.65 19.40
C GLN A 32 -18.03 -14.26 19.92
N ALA A 33 -17.42 -15.14 20.70
CA ALA A 33 -16.07 -14.94 21.19
C ALA A 33 -15.09 -15.11 20.02
N GLN A 34 -14.91 -14.03 19.27
CA GLN A 34 -13.88 -13.88 18.24
C GLN A 34 -12.55 -14.36 18.83
N GLU A 35 -11.91 -15.31 18.17
CA GLU A 35 -10.73 -15.97 18.72
C GLU A 35 -9.56 -14.98 18.81
N ASP A 36 -8.88 -14.93 19.96
CA ASP A 36 -7.78 -13.99 20.18
C ASP A 36 -6.64 -14.26 19.19
N TYR A 37 -6.45 -13.36 18.22
CA TYR A 37 -5.37 -13.47 17.23
C TYR A 37 -3.98 -13.50 17.87
N ILE A 38 -3.82 -12.94 19.09
CA ILE A 38 -2.59 -13.00 19.86
C ILE A 38 -2.37 -14.41 20.42
N ALA A 39 -3.44 -15.12 20.80
CA ALA A 39 -3.36 -16.54 21.14
C ALA A 39 -3.01 -17.40 19.92
N LYS A 40 -3.66 -17.16 18.77
CA LYS A 40 -3.32 -17.83 17.48
C LYS A 40 -1.83 -17.63 17.11
N TRP A 41 -1.29 -16.42 17.32
CA TRP A 41 0.13 -16.14 17.09
C TRP A 41 1.07 -16.84 18.08
N LYS A 42 0.70 -16.95 19.36
CA LYS A 42 1.47 -17.71 20.37
C LYS A 42 1.47 -19.22 20.09
N GLU A 43 0.32 -19.78 19.73
CA GLU A 43 0.17 -21.19 19.36
C GLU A 43 1.01 -21.49 18.11
N PHE A 44 0.87 -20.68 17.06
CA PHE A 44 1.66 -20.81 15.83
C PHE A 44 3.18 -20.62 16.06
N ALA A 45 3.60 -19.73 16.95
CA ALA A 45 5.00 -19.58 17.35
C ALA A 45 5.54 -20.86 18.03
N ALA A 46 4.75 -21.48 18.91
CA ALA A 46 5.09 -22.73 19.55
C ALA A 46 5.12 -23.94 18.58
N GLU A 47 4.16 -24.01 17.64
CA GLU A 47 4.11 -25.05 16.59
C GLU A 47 5.29 -24.97 15.62
N THR A 48 5.63 -23.76 15.18
CA THR A 48 6.73 -23.53 14.21
C THR A 48 8.10 -23.53 14.85
N GLY A 49 8.21 -23.25 16.15
CA GLY A 49 9.48 -23.18 16.89
C GLY A 49 10.44 -22.08 16.41
N LEU A 50 9.95 -21.12 15.62
CA LEU A 50 10.79 -20.09 15.01
C LEU A 50 10.93 -18.85 15.93
N PRO A 51 12.17 -18.41 16.25
CA PRO A 51 12.40 -17.25 17.10
C PRO A 51 11.74 -15.97 16.58
N GLU A 52 11.64 -15.80 15.26
CA GLU A 52 10.99 -14.62 14.69
C GLU A 52 9.46 -14.57 14.92
N HIS A 53 8.80 -15.73 14.99
CA HIS A 53 7.37 -15.81 15.26
C HIS A 53 7.09 -15.59 16.75
N GLN A 54 7.93 -16.13 17.64
CA GLN A 54 7.85 -15.87 19.07
C GLN A 54 8.04 -14.37 19.35
N ALA A 55 9.06 -13.75 18.77
CA ALA A 55 9.30 -12.31 18.89
C ALA A 55 8.10 -11.48 18.41
N TRP A 56 7.39 -11.89 17.37
CA TRP A 56 6.16 -11.23 16.93
C TRP A 56 5.00 -11.42 17.91
N ALA A 57 4.76 -12.66 18.37
CA ALA A 57 3.71 -12.97 19.34
C ALA A 57 3.91 -12.21 20.67
N ASP A 58 5.15 -12.08 21.14
CA ASP A 58 5.53 -11.31 22.34
C ASP A 58 5.30 -9.79 22.15
N MET A 59 5.54 -9.26 20.94
CA MET A 59 5.28 -7.85 20.62
C MET A 59 3.79 -7.48 20.58
N LEU A 60 2.91 -8.47 20.37
CA LEU A 60 1.45 -8.28 20.40
C LEU A 60 0.87 -8.33 21.82
N ASP A 61 1.46 -9.10 22.74
CA ASP A 61 0.82 -9.42 24.03
C ASP A 61 1.02 -8.35 25.12
N ASN A 62 0.34 -7.21 24.94
CA ASN A 62 0.33 -6.10 25.90
C ASN A 62 -1.00 -5.33 25.90
N ASP A 63 -1.28 -4.63 27.00
CA ASP A 63 -2.53 -3.91 27.21
C ASP A 63 -2.71 -2.74 26.23
N GLU A 64 -1.62 -2.06 25.82
CA GLU A 64 -1.66 -0.97 24.84
C GLU A 64 -2.13 -1.46 23.46
N THR A 65 -1.60 -2.60 23.01
CA THR A 65 -2.03 -3.27 21.76
C THR A 65 -3.50 -3.63 21.84
N ARG A 66 -3.90 -4.37 22.90
CA ARG A 66 -5.30 -4.81 23.10
C ARG A 66 -6.28 -3.64 23.22
N ALA A 67 -5.89 -2.53 23.87
CA ALA A 67 -6.72 -1.34 24.01
C ALA A 67 -6.87 -0.54 22.71
N LEU A 68 -5.81 -0.42 21.90
CA LEU A 68 -5.86 0.32 20.64
C LEU A 68 -6.53 -0.49 19.53
N GLU A 69 -6.30 -1.80 19.47
CA GLU A 69 -7.05 -2.75 18.64
C GLU A 69 -8.54 -2.59 18.90
N LYS A 70 -8.97 -2.73 20.16
CA LYS A 70 -10.38 -2.66 20.54
C LYS A 70 -11.00 -1.31 20.19
N ALA A 71 -10.28 -0.22 20.42
CA ALA A 71 -10.77 1.13 20.14
C ALA A 71 -11.00 1.38 18.63
N TRP A 72 -10.30 0.65 17.75
CA TRP A 72 -10.51 0.62 16.31
C TRP A 72 -11.60 -0.38 15.89
N SER A 73 -11.60 -1.62 16.39
CA SER A 73 -12.60 -2.63 16.03
C SER A 73 -14.00 -2.23 16.48
N ASP A 74 -14.16 -1.67 17.69
CA ASP A 74 -15.41 -1.04 18.19
C ASP A 74 -15.93 0.08 17.27
N TYR A 75 -15.06 0.75 16.51
CA TYR A 75 -15.41 1.89 15.66
C TYR A 75 -15.61 1.50 14.18
N ARG A 76 -14.80 0.57 13.69
CA ARG A 76 -14.88 0.03 12.33
C ARG A 76 -16.06 -0.94 12.18
N GLY A 77 -16.44 -1.60 13.27
CA GLY A 77 -17.48 -2.64 13.31
C GLY A 77 -16.99 -4.02 12.90
N TYR A 78 -15.69 -4.19 12.63
CA TYR A 78 -15.08 -5.47 12.25
C TYR A 78 -13.56 -5.47 12.46
N THR A 79 -13.01 -6.68 12.53
CA THR A 79 -11.59 -7.04 12.46
C THR A 79 -11.31 -7.93 11.24
N ALA A 80 -10.04 -8.13 10.89
CA ALA A 80 -9.71 -9.06 9.80
C ALA A 80 -10.13 -10.52 10.08
N THR A 81 -9.96 -11.01 11.31
CA THR A 81 -10.40 -12.36 11.70
C THR A 81 -11.91 -12.53 11.62
N SER A 82 -12.70 -11.56 12.12
CA SER A 82 -14.17 -11.63 12.03
C SER A 82 -14.71 -11.67 10.59
N LEU A 83 -13.99 -11.07 9.63
CA LEU A 83 -14.33 -11.15 8.21
C LEU A 83 -13.95 -12.50 7.59
N ILE A 84 -12.85 -13.11 8.03
CA ILE A 84 -12.41 -14.45 7.62
C ILE A 84 -13.36 -15.52 8.19
N GLU A 85 -13.71 -15.42 9.47
CA GLU A 85 -14.63 -16.33 10.18
C GLU A 85 -16.07 -16.27 9.63
N ALA A 86 -16.44 -15.17 8.96
CA ALA A 86 -17.74 -15.00 8.30
C ALA A 86 -17.74 -15.38 6.80
N ALA A 87 -16.63 -15.87 6.24
CA ALA A 87 -16.47 -16.15 4.81
C ALA A 87 -16.41 -17.66 4.50
N ASP A 88 -16.98 -18.03 3.36
CA ASP A 88 -16.90 -19.38 2.78
C ASP A 88 -15.52 -19.56 2.10
N LEU A 89 -14.54 -19.97 2.90
CA LEU A 89 -13.13 -20.14 2.52
C LEU A 89 -12.76 -21.63 2.46
N PRO A 90 -11.81 -22.05 1.60
CA PRO A 90 -11.34 -23.43 1.57
C PRO A 90 -10.77 -23.88 2.91
N ASP A 91 -11.14 -25.07 3.40
CA ASP A 91 -10.72 -25.60 4.71
C ASP A 91 -9.19 -25.60 4.93
N ASP A 92 -8.40 -25.70 3.86
CA ASP A 92 -6.93 -25.69 3.90
C ASP A 92 -6.31 -24.28 3.92
N LEU A 93 -7.08 -23.23 3.64
CA LEU A 93 -6.63 -21.83 3.61
C LEU A 93 -6.49 -21.25 5.03
N LYS A 94 -5.57 -21.82 5.82
CA LYS A 94 -5.36 -21.52 7.24
C LYS A 94 -3.87 -21.44 7.61
N PRO A 95 -3.52 -20.82 8.75
CA PRO A 95 -2.14 -20.79 9.25
C PRO A 95 -1.53 -22.20 9.36
N GLY A 96 -0.23 -22.30 9.14
CA GLY A 96 0.50 -23.57 9.11
C GLY A 96 0.55 -24.25 7.75
N LEU A 97 -0.33 -23.90 6.80
CA LEU A 97 -0.20 -24.38 5.41
C LEU A 97 1.11 -23.85 4.81
N ILE A 98 1.94 -24.75 4.26
CA ILE A 98 3.11 -24.40 3.44
C ILE A 98 2.83 -24.82 2.00
N ILE A 99 2.67 -23.82 1.14
CA ILE A 99 2.50 -23.97 -0.30
C ILE A 99 3.89 -24.14 -0.92
N THR A 100 4.11 -25.21 -1.67
CA THR A 100 5.33 -25.49 -2.43
C THR A 100 4.97 -25.80 -3.88
N LYS A 101 5.96 -25.88 -4.78
CA LYS A 101 5.75 -26.36 -6.15
C LYS A 101 5.09 -27.75 -6.23
N ASP A 102 5.30 -28.58 -5.20
CA ASP A 102 4.95 -30.00 -5.19
C ASP A 102 3.49 -30.22 -4.76
N ASN A 103 2.90 -29.30 -4.00
CA ASN A 103 1.47 -29.32 -3.61
C ASN A 103 0.60 -28.25 -4.31
N LEU A 104 1.19 -27.26 -4.99
CA LEU A 104 0.44 -26.22 -5.73
C LEU A 104 -0.66 -26.80 -6.64
N ALA A 105 -0.38 -27.92 -7.31
CA ALA A 105 -1.31 -28.56 -8.23
C ALA A 105 -2.57 -29.16 -7.58
N SER A 106 -2.58 -29.43 -6.26
CA SER A 106 -3.78 -29.87 -5.53
C SER A 106 -4.60 -28.71 -4.96
N MET A 107 -4.17 -27.45 -5.14
CA MET A 107 -4.84 -26.26 -4.61
C MET A 107 -5.25 -25.29 -5.75
N PRO A 108 -6.09 -25.71 -6.73
CA PRO A 108 -6.49 -24.85 -7.84
C PRO A 108 -7.30 -23.61 -7.39
N TRP A 109 -7.93 -23.68 -6.21
CA TRP A 109 -8.61 -22.55 -5.56
C TRP A 109 -7.66 -21.42 -5.15
N LEU A 110 -6.35 -21.68 -5.05
CA LEU A 110 -5.37 -20.71 -4.56
C LEU A 110 -5.25 -19.47 -5.46
N ALA A 111 -5.57 -19.60 -6.75
CA ALA A 111 -5.51 -18.51 -7.73
C ALA A 111 -6.48 -17.35 -7.45
N ASP A 112 -7.54 -17.56 -6.65
CA ASP A 112 -8.46 -16.48 -6.25
C ASP A 112 -7.91 -15.59 -5.13
N TYR A 113 -6.90 -16.10 -4.40
CA TYR A 113 -6.33 -15.52 -3.17
C TYR A 113 -4.85 -15.12 -3.31
N LEU A 114 -4.03 -15.91 -4.01
CA LEU A 114 -2.60 -15.65 -4.19
C LEU A 114 -2.33 -15.07 -5.59
N PRO A 115 -1.70 -13.88 -5.71
CA PRO A 115 -1.37 -13.30 -7.01
C PRO A 115 -0.49 -14.24 -7.86
N GLN A 116 -0.78 -14.32 -9.17
CA GLN A 116 -0.11 -15.25 -10.10
C GLN A 116 1.43 -15.16 -10.05
N PHE A 117 1.96 -13.95 -9.86
CA PHE A 117 3.41 -13.72 -9.67
C PHE A 117 4.03 -14.66 -8.61
N TRP A 118 3.34 -14.88 -7.50
CA TRP A 118 3.82 -15.69 -6.38
C TRP A 118 3.71 -17.19 -6.65
N MET A 119 2.61 -17.63 -7.27
CA MET A 119 2.50 -19.02 -7.75
C MET A 119 3.63 -19.35 -8.75
N ASP A 120 3.97 -18.40 -9.64
CA ASP A 120 5.09 -18.55 -10.56
C ASP A 120 6.45 -18.67 -9.83
N ARG A 121 6.64 -18.04 -8.65
CA ARG A 121 7.94 -18.03 -7.95
C ARG A 121 8.33 -19.42 -7.44
N LEU A 122 7.36 -20.24 -7.05
CA LEU A 122 7.56 -21.60 -6.56
C LEU A 122 8.28 -22.50 -7.58
N SER A 123 8.17 -22.19 -8.88
CA SER A 123 8.78 -22.94 -9.98
C SER A 123 9.75 -22.11 -10.84
N SER A 124 10.19 -20.94 -10.39
CA SER A 124 11.04 -20.03 -11.16
C SER A 124 12.46 -19.94 -10.62
N GLU A 125 13.47 -19.93 -11.50
CA GLU A 125 14.82 -19.50 -11.10
C GLU A 125 14.86 -17.99 -10.78
N TRP A 126 14.05 -17.16 -11.45
CA TRP A 126 14.04 -15.72 -11.26
C TRP A 126 13.13 -15.32 -10.08
N MET A 127 13.72 -14.73 -9.04
CA MET A 127 13.08 -14.53 -7.73
C MET A 127 12.42 -15.80 -7.17
N GLY A 128 13.06 -16.95 -7.37
CA GLY A 128 12.59 -18.23 -6.83
C GLY A 128 12.51 -18.26 -5.31
N ILE A 129 11.55 -19.05 -4.79
CA ILE A 129 11.34 -19.31 -3.36
C ILE A 129 11.08 -20.80 -3.16
N GLU A 130 11.42 -21.34 -1.99
CA GLU A 130 11.22 -22.76 -1.67
C GLU A 130 9.76 -23.05 -1.30
N GLY A 131 9.06 -22.07 -0.75
CA GLY A 131 7.63 -22.12 -0.44
C GLY A 131 7.06 -20.79 0.02
N ILE A 132 5.75 -20.80 0.25
CA ILE A 132 4.99 -19.72 0.91
C ILE A 132 4.27 -20.35 2.10
N ARG A 133 4.53 -19.86 3.31
CA ARG A 133 3.82 -20.30 4.52
C ARG A 133 2.74 -19.30 4.89
N ILE A 134 1.56 -19.82 5.20
CA ILE A 134 0.46 -19.04 5.74
C ILE A 134 0.68 -18.87 7.25
N VAL A 135 0.67 -17.63 7.72
CA VAL A 135 0.77 -17.24 9.14
C VAL A 135 -0.57 -16.69 9.66
N PRO A 136 -0.80 -16.59 10.97
CA PRO A 136 -2.02 -16.03 11.54
C PRO A 136 -2.26 -14.58 11.10
N THR A 137 -3.51 -14.28 10.74
CA THR A 137 -3.93 -12.92 10.39
C THR A 137 -3.81 -12.00 11.60
N THR A 138 -3.10 -10.88 11.45
CA THR A 138 -2.92 -9.86 12.50
C THR A 138 -4.06 -8.84 12.44
N HIS A 139 -4.51 -8.26 13.56
CA HIS A 139 -5.44 -7.13 13.49
C HIS A 139 -4.66 -5.83 13.31
N TYR A 140 -4.92 -5.10 12.22
CA TYR A 140 -4.22 -3.86 11.92
C TYR A 140 -5.03 -2.61 12.25
N TYR A 141 -4.30 -1.54 12.57
CA TYR A 141 -4.85 -0.25 12.94
C TYR A 141 -3.77 0.83 12.92
N MET A 142 -4.20 2.09 13.00
CA MET A 142 -3.33 3.27 12.99
C MET A 142 -3.29 3.95 14.36
N GLN A 143 -2.43 4.96 14.48
CA GLN A 143 -2.25 5.76 15.70
C GLN A 143 -3.56 6.29 16.29
N LYS A 144 -3.68 6.24 17.63
CA LYS A 144 -4.83 6.74 18.41
C LYS A 144 -5.30 8.17 18.02
N PRO A 145 -4.43 9.16 17.77
CA PRO A 145 -4.90 10.48 17.32
C PRO A 145 -5.58 10.48 15.95
N LEU A 146 -5.23 9.55 15.04
CA LEU A 146 -5.92 9.41 13.74
C LEU A 146 -7.30 8.79 13.91
N LEU A 147 -7.46 7.82 14.83
CA LEU A 147 -8.77 7.27 15.22
C LEU A 147 -9.69 8.37 15.73
N ASP A 148 -9.20 9.19 16.66
CA ASP A 148 -10.01 10.23 17.30
C ASP A 148 -10.32 11.38 16.33
N ALA A 149 -9.38 11.76 15.47
CA ALA A 149 -9.64 12.69 14.36
C ALA A 149 -10.71 12.15 13.40
N THR A 150 -10.66 10.85 13.06
CA THR A 150 -11.64 10.21 12.18
C THR A 150 -13.03 10.15 12.83
N LYS A 151 -13.11 9.86 14.14
CA LYS A 151 -14.36 9.97 14.93
C LYS A 151 -14.93 11.39 14.91
N ASN A 152 -14.06 12.40 15.02
CA ASN A 152 -14.43 13.81 15.01
C ASN A 152 -14.88 14.36 13.64
N LEU A 153 -14.68 13.63 12.53
CA LEU A 153 -15.21 14.02 11.22
C LEU A 153 -16.75 14.00 11.18
N GLY A 154 -17.37 13.09 11.92
CA GLY A 154 -18.83 12.86 11.88
C GLY A 154 -19.35 12.29 10.55
N PRO A 155 -20.67 12.28 10.32
CA PRO A 155 -21.29 11.72 9.13
C PRO A 155 -21.09 12.60 7.87
N ASP A 156 -20.81 11.92 6.75
CA ASP A 156 -20.58 12.45 5.42
C ASP A 156 -19.72 13.74 5.40
N PRO A 157 -18.48 13.70 5.92
CA PRO A 157 -17.66 14.88 6.16
C PRO A 157 -17.16 15.59 4.89
N PHE A 158 -17.17 14.89 3.76
CA PHE A 158 -16.62 15.29 2.47
C PHE A 158 -17.50 14.79 1.31
N SER A 159 -17.28 15.38 0.13
CA SER A 159 -17.70 14.89 -1.18
C SER A 159 -16.47 14.77 -2.11
N ILE A 160 -16.68 14.32 -3.35
CA ILE A 160 -15.66 14.25 -4.39
C ILE A 160 -16.15 15.05 -5.60
N ASN A 161 -15.35 16.01 -6.08
CA ASN A 161 -15.75 16.89 -7.20
C ASN A 161 -15.43 16.28 -8.59
N GLU A 162 -15.72 17.02 -9.66
CA GLU A 162 -15.50 16.59 -11.05
C GLU A 162 -14.01 16.35 -11.39
N LYS A 163 -13.09 17.10 -10.78
CA LYS A 163 -11.64 16.85 -10.86
C LYS A 163 -11.22 15.58 -10.11
N GLY A 164 -12.08 15.04 -9.23
CA GLY A 164 -11.73 13.96 -8.32
C GLY A 164 -11.08 14.40 -7.03
N GLU A 165 -11.14 15.68 -6.65
CA GLU A 165 -10.61 16.18 -5.38
C GLU A 165 -11.56 15.86 -4.22
N LEU A 166 -11.01 15.52 -3.05
CA LEU A 166 -11.75 15.48 -1.80
C LEU A 166 -12.13 16.90 -1.39
N ILE A 167 -13.42 17.18 -1.23
CA ILE A 167 -13.96 18.52 -0.95
C ILE A 167 -14.81 18.47 0.33
N ASP A 168 -14.70 19.50 1.17
CA ASP A 168 -15.47 19.64 2.42
C ASP A 168 -16.86 20.27 2.19
N LYS A 169 -17.65 20.42 3.26
CA LYS A 169 -19.01 20.99 3.19
C LYS A 169 -19.05 22.49 2.80
N ASN A 170 -17.91 23.17 2.75
CA ASN A 170 -17.75 24.56 2.33
C ASN A 170 -17.19 24.72 0.91
N GLY A 171 -16.94 23.62 0.19
CA GLY A 171 -16.31 23.66 -1.14
C GLY A 171 -14.79 23.77 -1.10
N GLN A 172 -14.15 23.61 0.06
CA GLN A 172 -12.70 23.71 0.23
C GLN A 172 -12.04 22.32 0.16
N ASN A 173 -10.73 22.25 -0.12
CA ASN A 173 -10.02 20.97 -0.20
C ASN A 173 -10.01 20.25 1.16
N GLY A 174 -10.50 19.01 1.19
CA GLY A 174 -10.74 18.24 2.41
C GLY A 174 -9.46 17.95 3.21
N LEU A 175 -8.34 17.64 2.54
CA LEU A 175 -7.05 17.38 3.20
C LEU A 175 -6.46 18.63 3.86
N LEU A 176 -6.78 19.83 3.34
CA LEU A 176 -6.28 21.10 3.87
C LEU A 176 -7.11 21.65 5.03
N THR A 177 -8.33 21.14 5.22
CA THR A 177 -9.33 21.70 6.15
C THR A 177 -9.67 20.78 7.31
N LYS A 178 -9.50 19.46 7.14
CA LYS A 178 -9.83 18.45 8.16
C LYS A 178 -8.78 17.34 8.21
N ALA A 179 -8.73 16.66 9.36
CA ALA A 179 -7.91 15.48 9.58
C ALA A 179 -8.79 14.26 9.90
N GLY A 180 -8.20 13.06 9.87
CA GLY A 180 -8.92 11.80 9.90
C GLY A 180 -9.03 11.15 8.51
N LEU A 181 -9.68 10.00 8.44
CA LEU A 181 -9.85 9.21 7.21
C LEU A 181 -11.25 9.40 6.61
N PRO A 182 -11.37 9.70 5.31
CA PRO A 182 -12.65 9.71 4.62
C PRO A 182 -13.09 8.27 4.26
N PHE A 183 -14.40 8.05 4.12
CA PHE A 183 -14.97 6.86 3.47
C PHE A 183 -14.46 5.49 3.97
N LEU A 184 -14.38 5.27 5.30
CA LEU A 184 -13.92 3.98 5.90
C LEU A 184 -14.64 2.72 5.37
N ASN A 185 -15.87 2.88 4.88
CA ASN A 185 -16.60 1.86 4.12
C ASN A 185 -16.91 2.47 2.73
N PRO A 186 -15.95 2.42 1.77
CA PRO A 186 -16.04 3.12 0.51
C PRO A 186 -17.02 2.41 -0.44
N LYS A 187 -17.88 3.18 -1.11
CA LYS A 187 -18.97 2.66 -1.96
C LYS A 187 -18.57 2.51 -3.43
N ASN A 188 -17.39 2.99 -3.81
CA ASN A 188 -16.90 3.07 -5.18
C ASN A 188 -15.37 3.29 -5.22
N GLY A 189 -14.79 3.28 -6.43
CA GLY A 189 -13.35 3.43 -6.63
C GLY A 189 -12.81 4.82 -6.28
N ASP A 190 -13.59 5.89 -6.44
CA ASP A 190 -13.16 7.25 -6.09
C ASP A 190 -13.04 7.40 -4.56
N GLU A 191 -14.02 6.90 -3.81
CA GLU A 191 -14.02 6.86 -2.35
C GLU A 191 -12.85 6.03 -1.80
N LEU A 192 -12.61 4.84 -2.36
CA LEU A 192 -11.48 3.99 -1.95
C LEU A 192 -10.11 4.63 -2.27
N ASN A 193 -9.97 5.28 -3.43
CA ASN A 193 -8.76 6.02 -3.77
C ASN A 193 -8.50 7.16 -2.77
N TRP A 194 -9.53 7.79 -2.21
CA TRP A 194 -9.38 8.81 -1.18
C TRP A 194 -9.12 8.27 0.22
N LEU A 195 -9.71 7.13 0.60
CA LEU A 195 -9.35 6.39 1.82
C LEU A 195 -7.85 6.04 1.80
N PHE A 196 -7.38 5.41 0.73
CA PHE A 196 -5.97 5.06 0.52
C PHE A 196 -5.03 6.28 0.56
N ASN A 197 -5.36 7.37 -0.16
CA ASN A 197 -4.50 8.56 -0.17
C ASN A 197 -4.51 9.35 1.15
N SER A 198 -5.58 9.27 1.94
CA SER A 198 -5.66 9.93 3.25
C SER A 198 -4.95 9.15 4.36
N HIS A 199 -4.87 7.82 4.24
CA HIS A 199 -3.94 6.99 5.01
C HIS A 199 -2.47 7.33 4.69
N GLY A 200 -2.17 7.51 3.39
CA GLY A 200 -0.86 7.92 2.91
C GLY A 200 0.21 6.86 3.14
N VAL A 201 0.84 6.86 4.31
CA VAL A 201 1.93 5.93 4.68
C VAL A 201 1.75 5.25 6.05
N GLY A 202 0.61 5.46 6.75
CA GLY A 202 0.35 4.87 8.08
C GLY A 202 1.07 5.53 9.26
N THR A 203 1.75 6.65 8.99
CA THR A 203 2.35 7.58 9.95
C THR A 203 2.31 8.98 9.31
N GLU A 204 2.53 10.03 10.10
CA GLU A 204 2.57 11.41 9.60
C GLU A 204 3.98 11.89 9.23
N ASP A 205 5.00 11.16 9.69
CA ASP A 205 6.43 11.39 9.45
C ASP A 205 7.12 10.05 9.21
N LEU A 206 8.01 10.01 8.21
CA LEU A 206 8.84 8.87 7.83
C LEU A 206 10.29 9.33 7.66
N TRP A 207 11.22 8.54 8.18
CA TRP A 207 12.65 8.73 8.01
C TRP A 207 13.32 7.35 7.87
N PHE A 208 14.10 7.17 6.80
CA PHE A 208 14.92 5.97 6.59
C PHE A 208 16.40 6.31 6.61
N ASN A 209 17.15 5.56 7.40
CA ASN A 209 18.56 5.78 7.68
C ASN A 209 19.31 4.45 7.87
N PRO A 210 19.67 3.75 6.77
CA PRO A 210 19.40 4.09 5.37
C PRO A 210 18.12 3.46 4.81
N VAL A 211 17.77 3.84 3.58
CA VAL A 211 17.15 2.91 2.61
C VAL A 211 18.23 2.39 1.65
N VAL A 212 18.24 1.08 1.42
CA VAL A 212 19.09 0.41 0.44
C VAL A 212 18.21 -0.03 -0.72
N MET A 213 18.57 0.34 -1.96
CA MET A 213 17.82 0.00 -3.17
C MET A 213 18.73 -0.77 -4.12
N THR A 214 18.45 -2.06 -4.33
CA THR A 214 19.24 -2.93 -5.20
C THR A 214 18.45 -3.28 -6.46
N GLY A 215 18.98 -2.91 -7.63
CA GLY A 215 18.49 -3.30 -8.94
C GLY A 215 19.16 -4.58 -9.45
N CYS A 216 18.36 -5.53 -9.95
CA CYS A 216 18.77 -6.90 -10.24
C CYS A 216 18.35 -7.37 -11.64
N SER A 217 19.19 -8.26 -12.17
CA SER A 217 19.01 -8.93 -13.46
C SER A 217 18.17 -10.21 -13.38
N ALA A 218 17.73 -10.71 -14.54
CA ALA A 218 17.02 -11.97 -14.75
C ALA A 218 17.74 -13.26 -14.30
N LYS A 219 18.93 -13.15 -13.70
CA LYS A 219 19.70 -14.26 -13.11
C LYS A 219 19.92 -14.08 -11.60
N ASN A 220 19.10 -13.25 -10.96
CA ASN A 220 19.24 -12.81 -9.56
C ASN A 220 20.67 -12.33 -9.25
N LYS A 221 21.27 -11.57 -10.18
CA LYS A 221 22.57 -10.91 -9.97
C LYS A 221 22.39 -9.42 -9.89
N VAL A 222 22.98 -8.83 -8.86
CA VAL A 222 23.02 -7.39 -8.61
C VAL A 222 23.63 -6.72 -9.84
N GLU A 223 22.86 -5.82 -10.45
CA GLU A 223 23.39 -4.91 -11.47
C GLU A 223 23.92 -3.64 -10.80
N ARG A 224 23.20 -3.13 -9.80
CA ARG A 224 23.62 -1.96 -9.01
C ARG A 224 22.85 -1.84 -7.69
N THR A 225 23.57 -1.47 -6.63
CA THR A 225 22.98 -1.08 -5.33
C THR A 225 23.18 0.40 -5.08
N TYR A 226 22.18 1.04 -4.49
CA TYR A 226 22.20 2.42 -4.02
C TYR A 226 21.92 2.45 -2.52
N THR A 227 22.50 3.43 -1.83
CA THR A 227 22.17 3.75 -0.43
C THR A 227 21.74 5.20 -0.35
N ALA A 228 20.70 5.47 0.41
CA ALA A 228 20.15 6.81 0.56
C ALA A 228 19.61 7.04 1.97
N ASN A 229 19.45 8.32 2.31
CA ASN A 229 18.47 8.74 3.31
C ASN A 229 17.19 9.15 2.58
N MET A 230 16.04 8.81 3.16
CA MET A 230 14.73 9.12 2.58
C MET A 230 13.79 9.62 3.67
N TRP A 231 13.04 10.68 3.38
CA TRP A 231 12.11 11.32 4.30
C TRP A 231 10.76 11.56 3.62
N TRP A 232 9.69 11.50 4.38
CA TRP A 232 8.37 11.98 3.95
C TRP A 232 7.61 12.55 5.14
N ARG A 233 6.79 13.56 4.86
CA ARG A 233 5.92 14.23 5.83
C ARG A 233 4.56 14.51 5.22
N LYS A 234 3.51 14.16 5.96
CA LYS A 234 2.16 14.69 5.75
C LYS A 234 2.19 16.18 6.07
N MET A 235 1.83 17.05 5.15
CA MET A 235 1.95 18.51 5.31
C MET A 235 0.65 19.20 5.73
N ALA A 236 -0.49 18.53 5.57
CA ALA A 236 -1.80 19.02 5.99
C ALA A 236 -2.60 17.96 6.78
N GLY A 237 -3.49 18.41 7.66
CA GLY A 237 -4.34 17.52 8.46
C GLY A 237 -3.57 16.56 9.38
N ARG A 238 -2.50 17.04 10.04
CA ARG A 238 -1.70 16.29 11.03
C ARG A 238 -2.36 16.29 12.42
N VAL A 239 -2.33 15.16 13.10
CA VAL A 239 -2.97 14.95 14.42
C VAL A 239 -2.15 14.10 15.39
N GLY A 240 -1.23 13.28 14.88
CA GLY A 240 -0.31 12.49 15.68
C GLY A 240 0.93 13.25 16.12
N LYS A 241 1.36 14.27 15.38
CA LYS A 241 2.63 14.95 15.65
C LYS A 241 2.70 16.44 15.28
N ALA A 242 3.46 17.20 16.08
CA ALA A 242 3.65 18.64 15.94
C ALA A 242 4.52 19.03 14.71
N PRO A 243 4.31 20.22 14.10
CA PRO A 243 3.12 21.06 14.23
C PRO A 243 1.84 20.34 13.77
N LEU A 244 0.79 20.42 14.59
CA LEU A 244 -0.52 19.83 14.32
C LEU A 244 -1.30 20.67 13.30
N GLY A 245 -2.27 20.07 12.62
CA GLY A 245 -2.99 20.70 11.52
C GLY A 245 -2.12 20.78 10.27
N ASN A 246 -1.87 21.99 9.78
CA ASN A 246 -1.10 22.23 8.57
C ASN A 246 0.29 22.78 8.92
N VAL A 247 1.32 22.31 8.21
CA VAL A 247 2.71 22.70 8.46
C VAL A 247 2.95 24.14 7.94
N PRO A 248 3.43 25.08 8.80
CA PRO A 248 3.68 26.46 8.36
C PRO A 248 4.73 26.54 7.24
N GLY A 249 4.47 27.36 6.23
CA GLY A 249 5.30 27.51 5.02
C GLY A 249 5.03 26.47 3.93
N PHE A 250 4.03 25.59 4.14
CA PHE A 250 3.59 24.56 3.19
C PHE A 250 2.11 24.73 2.82
N GLU A 251 1.67 25.99 2.65
CA GLU A 251 0.28 26.34 2.38
C GLU A 251 -0.22 25.71 1.07
N GLY A 252 -1.30 24.93 1.15
CA GLY A 252 -1.87 24.19 0.02
C GLY A 252 -1.18 22.86 -0.30
N VAL A 253 -0.19 22.43 0.49
CA VAL A 253 0.55 21.17 0.32
C VAL A 253 -0.09 20.06 1.15
N ALA A 254 -0.37 18.91 0.53
CA ALA A 254 -0.88 17.73 1.23
C ALA A 254 0.25 16.88 1.85
N GLU A 255 1.34 16.70 1.10
CA GLU A 255 2.47 15.84 1.47
C GLU A 255 3.77 16.31 0.79
N ALA A 256 4.92 15.98 1.38
CA ALA A 256 6.22 16.19 0.76
C ALA A 256 7.16 14.99 1.01
N GLY A 257 7.99 14.66 0.02
CA GLY A 257 8.99 13.60 0.10
C GLY A 257 10.36 14.07 -0.37
N ALA A 258 11.41 13.50 0.22
CA ALA A 258 12.81 13.85 -0.02
C ALA A 258 13.70 12.60 -0.05
N LEU A 259 14.72 12.60 -0.90
CA LEU A 259 15.70 11.53 -1.07
C LEU A 259 17.10 12.14 -1.21
N LEU A 260 18.10 11.57 -0.54
CA LEU A 260 19.51 11.95 -0.67
C LEU A 260 20.36 10.69 -0.84
N LEU A 261 20.91 10.46 -2.04
CA LEU A 261 21.80 9.33 -2.31
C LEU A 261 23.15 9.54 -1.59
N THR A 262 23.54 8.61 -0.75
CA THR A 262 24.82 8.59 -0.02
C THR A 262 25.84 7.65 -0.67
N SER A 263 25.39 6.65 -1.44
CA SER A 263 26.21 5.66 -2.15
C SER A 263 25.52 5.19 -3.44
N PRO A 264 26.26 4.79 -4.50
CA PRO A 264 27.72 4.81 -4.65
C PRO A 264 28.31 6.19 -5.01
N ARG A 265 29.65 6.27 -5.06
CA ARG A 265 30.44 7.52 -5.13
C ARG A 265 30.12 8.42 -6.33
N ASP A 266 29.74 7.86 -7.47
CA ASP A 266 29.40 8.57 -8.70
C ASP A 266 28.02 9.27 -8.65
N VAL A 267 27.16 8.88 -7.70
CA VAL A 267 25.84 9.49 -7.47
C VAL A 267 25.66 10.10 -6.07
N ARG A 268 26.65 9.99 -5.17
CA ARG A 268 26.59 10.60 -3.83
C ARG A 268 26.32 12.10 -3.92
N GLY A 269 25.36 12.57 -3.13
CA GLY A 269 24.91 13.97 -3.11
C GLY A 269 23.90 14.30 -4.21
N LEU A 270 23.40 13.31 -4.97
CA LEU A 270 22.16 13.47 -5.73
C LEU A 270 21.01 13.53 -4.74
N ALA A 271 20.26 14.63 -4.80
CA ALA A 271 19.13 14.90 -3.92
C ALA A 271 17.86 15.15 -4.75
N GLY A 272 16.72 14.64 -4.30
CA GLY A 272 15.41 14.88 -4.89
C GLY A 272 14.43 15.33 -3.81
N VAL A 273 13.59 16.32 -4.13
CA VAL A 273 12.52 16.83 -3.26
C VAL A 273 11.27 17.05 -4.09
N ARG A 274 10.15 16.42 -3.71
CA ARG A 274 8.83 16.62 -4.32
C ARG A 274 7.84 17.11 -3.26
N VAL A 275 7.28 18.30 -3.50
CA VAL A 275 6.27 18.93 -2.65
C VAL A 275 4.93 18.89 -3.40
N ARG A 276 3.94 18.18 -2.85
CA ARG A 276 2.64 17.95 -3.50
C ARG A 276 1.57 18.93 -3.03
N PHE A 277 1.11 19.77 -3.95
CA PHE A 277 -0.10 20.55 -3.72
C PHE A 277 -1.36 19.67 -3.78
N ALA A 278 -2.34 19.97 -2.92
CA ALA A 278 -3.59 19.22 -2.81
C ALA A 278 -4.58 19.48 -3.97
N ASP A 279 -4.38 20.57 -4.72
CA ASP A 279 -5.12 20.93 -5.93
C ASP A 279 -4.65 20.09 -7.13
N ALA A 280 -5.62 19.59 -7.92
CA ALA A 280 -5.40 18.81 -9.13
C ALA A 280 -4.80 19.63 -10.30
N ASP A 281 -5.00 20.94 -10.32
CA ASP A 281 -4.51 21.85 -11.38
C ASP A 281 -3.12 22.43 -11.08
N LYS A 282 -2.64 22.32 -9.85
CA LYS A 282 -1.34 22.85 -9.43
C LYS A 282 -0.29 21.74 -9.47
N ASP A 283 0.61 21.78 -10.44
CA ASP A 283 1.71 20.83 -10.58
C ASP A 283 2.54 20.69 -9.30
N ASP A 284 3.02 19.48 -9.01
CA ASP A 284 3.92 19.22 -7.88
C ASP A 284 5.23 20.00 -8.06
N ASN A 285 5.68 20.69 -7.00
CA ASN A 285 7.00 21.33 -7.00
C ASN A 285 8.07 20.25 -6.80
N PHE A 286 8.55 19.69 -7.91
CA PHE A 286 9.50 18.59 -7.96
C PHE A 286 10.87 19.08 -8.45
N LYS A 287 11.90 18.95 -7.62
CA LYS A 287 13.26 19.41 -7.90
C LYS A 287 14.29 18.31 -7.64
N LEU A 288 15.28 18.22 -8.53
CA LEU A 288 16.39 17.27 -8.48
C LEU A 288 17.73 18.03 -8.55
N PHE A 289 18.59 17.86 -7.55
CA PHE A 289 19.96 18.36 -7.57
C PHE A 289 20.93 17.29 -8.10
N ILE A 290 21.69 17.65 -9.14
CA ILE A 290 22.64 16.76 -9.81
C ILE A 290 24.07 17.20 -9.42
N PRO A 291 24.81 16.41 -8.60
CA PRO A 291 26.06 16.85 -7.97
C PRO A 291 27.20 17.06 -8.98
N THR A 292 27.25 16.24 -10.04
CA THR A 292 28.24 16.36 -11.13
C THR A 292 28.08 17.64 -11.94
N LEU A 293 26.85 18.15 -12.08
CA LEU A 293 26.54 19.42 -12.76
C LEU A 293 26.52 20.62 -11.79
N ARG A 294 26.50 20.36 -10.47
CA ARG A 294 26.24 21.33 -9.40
C ARG A 294 25.00 22.20 -9.65
N ARG A 295 23.94 21.61 -10.20
CA ARG A 295 22.71 22.30 -10.58
C ARG A 295 21.46 21.59 -10.09
N THR A 296 20.52 22.37 -9.59
CA THR A 296 19.12 21.97 -9.38
C THR A 296 18.37 22.05 -10.71
N ARG A 297 17.56 21.05 -11.04
CA ARG A 297 16.58 21.06 -12.14
C ARG A 297 15.19 20.87 -11.56
N THR A 298 14.21 21.64 -12.06
CA THR A 298 12.80 21.28 -11.90
C THR A 298 12.47 20.12 -12.82
N LEU A 299 11.67 19.18 -12.32
CA LEU A 299 11.08 18.07 -13.08
C LEU A 299 9.59 18.37 -13.27
N THR A 300 9.03 18.13 -14.46
CA THR A 300 7.68 18.58 -14.81
C THR A 300 6.85 17.48 -15.47
N GLY A 301 5.52 17.58 -15.37
CA GLY A 301 4.57 16.68 -16.04
C GLY A 301 4.89 15.20 -15.80
N THR A 302 5.28 14.49 -16.86
CA THR A 302 5.53 13.05 -16.83
C THR A 302 6.83 12.63 -16.13
N ASN A 303 7.71 13.55 -15.70
CA ASN A 303 8.97 13.17 -15.02
C ASN A 303 8.79 12.44 -13.68
N GLY A 304 7.57 12.40 -13.10
CA GLY A 304 7.26 11.49 -12.00
C GLY A 304 7.38 10.00 -12.38
N GLN A 305 7.33 9.67 -13.67
CA GLN A 305 7.36 8.33 -14.24
C GLN A 305 8.76 7.93 -14.73
N ASP A 306 9.76 8.79 -14.58
CA ASP A 306 11.16 8.43 -14.82
C ASP A 306 11.67 7.55 -13.67
N PRO A 307 12.46 6.48 -13.93
CA PRO A 307 13.09 5.69 -12.87
C PRO A 307 13.98 6.54 -11.96
N ILE A 308 13.91 6.31 -10.65
CA ILE A 308 14.62 7.11 -9.64
C ILE A 308 16.13 7.11 -9.85
N ALA A 309 16.68 5.98 -10.28
CA ALA A 309 18.07 5.83 -10.67
C ALA A 309 18.24 4.68 -11.70
N PRO A 310 19.35 4.65 -12.46
CA PRO A 310 19.68 3.52 -13.34
C PRO A 310 19.59 2.16 -12.63
N SER A 311 19.26 1.13 -13.40
CA SER A 311 18.99 -0.23 -12.93
C SER A 311 17.81 -0.43 -11.95
N LEU A 312 17.17 0.62 -11.42
CA LEU A 312 15.95 0.44 -10.61
C LEU A 312 14.71 0.24 -11.51
N GLU A 313 13.76 -0.58 -11.05
CA GLU A 313 12.43 -0.74 -11.64
C GLU A 313 11.36 0.15 -10.94
N LEU A 314 11.84 1.12 -10.15
CA LEU A 314 11.08 2.07 -9.34
C LEU A 314 11.12 3.47 -9.97
N THR A 315 9.96 4.11 -10.14
CA THR A 315 9.81 5.51 -10.52
C THR A 315 9.32 6.35 -9.33
N TRP A 316 9.37 7.68 -9.46
CA TRP A 316 8.93 8.56 -8.37
C TRP A 316 7.42 8.46 -8.09
N ASP A 317 6.61 8.05 -9.06
CA ASP A 317 5.16 7.88 -8.93
C ASP A 317 4.74 6.55 -8.28
N GLU A 318 5.66 5.62 -7.96
CA GLU A 318 5.34 4.43 -7.13
C GLU A 318 5.93 4.44 -5.73
N TRP A 319 6.79 5.39 -5.31
CA TRP A 319 7.60 5.21 -4.09
C TRP A 319 6.81 4.90 -2.78
N ARG A 320 5.51 5.26 -2.68
CA ARG A 320 4.57 4.79 -1.64
C ARG A 320 3.47 3.86 -2.18
N SER A 321 3.86 2.85 -2.97
CA SER A 321 3.03 2.04 -3.87
C SER A 321 2.34 2.86 -4.99
N GLN A 322 1.50 3.83 -4.63
CA GLN A 322 0.85 4.74 -5.56
C GLN A 322 1.05 6.19 -5.09
N TRP A 323 1.91 6.93 -5.82
CA TRP A 323 2.19 8.35 -5.61
C TRP A 323 1.88 9.23 -6.82
N ALA A 324 1.08 8.75 -7.78
CA ALA A 324 0.45 9.64 -8.76
C ALA A 324 -0.52 10.61 -8.06
N LYS A 325 -0.69 11.81 -8.62
CA LYS A 325 -1.71 12.78 -8.16
C LYS A 325 -3.12 12.32 -8.56
N THR A 326 -4.07 12.38 -7.64
CA THR A 326 -5.49 12.12 -7.94
C THR A 326 -6.03 13.18 -8.92
N ASP A 327 -6.52 12.74 -10.07
CA ASP A 327 -7.13 13.59 -11.09
C ASP A 327 -8.04 12.74 -11.99
N LYS A 328 -9.37 12.86 -11.81
CA LYS A 328 -10.39 12.09 -12.55
C LYS A 328 -10.47 12.41 -14.04
N ARG A 329 -9.78 13.46 -14.50
CA ARG A 329 -9.64 13.79 -15.93
C ARG A 329 -8.50 13.00 -16.58
N LYS A 330 -7.60 12.44 -15.78
CA LYS A 330 -6.43 11.65 -16.20
C LYS A 330 -6.60 10.17 -15.87
N PHE A 331 -7.26 9.83 -14.77
CA PHE A 331 -7.45 8.46 -14.31
C PHE A 331 -8.92 8.15 -13.98
N LYS A 332 -9.35 6.91 -14.23
CA LYS A 332 -10.65 6.39 -13.77
C LYS A 332 -10.42 5.38 -12.65
N TYR A 333 -11.09 5.59 -11.52
CA TYR A 333 -11.02 4.72 -10.35
C TYR A 333 -12.24 3.79 -10.33
N THR A 334 -12.03 2.49 -10.53
CA THR A 334 -13.11 1.50 -10.62
C THR A 334 -12.94 0.45 -9.53
N MET A 335 -13.83 0.40 -8.53
CA MET A 335 -13.86 -0.73 -7.59
C MET A 335 -14.28 -2.00 -8.37
N VAL A 336 -13.49 -3.07 -8.27
CA VAL A 336 -13.60 -4.29 -9.07
C VAL A 336 -14.26 -5.43 -8.28
N LYS A 337 -13.76 -5.70 -7.06
CA LYS A 337 -14.32 -6.68 -6.13
C LYS A 337 -13.98 -6.32 -4.69
N GLU A 338 -14.72 -6.89 -3.75
CA GLU A 338 -14.20 -7.16 -2.41
C GLU A 338 -13.75 -8.62 -2.35
N GLY A 339 -12.97 -8.99 -1.34
CA GLY A 339 -12.56 -10.38 -1.11
C GLY A 339 -11.36 -10.47 -0.19
N PHE A 340 -10.51 -11.48 -0.42
CA PHE A 340 -9.29 -11.72 0.34
C PHE A 340 -8.08 -11.84 -0.59
N VAL A 341 -6.88 -11.65 -0.03
CA VAL A 341 -5.61 -11.88 -0.70
C VAL A 341 -4.57 -12.43 0.28
N LEU A 342 -3.69 -13.31 -0.17
CA LEU A 342 -2.46 -13.65 0.53
C LEU A 342 -1.39 -12.60 0.22
N ALA A 343 -0.92 -11.91 1.26
CA ALA A 343 0.09 -10.86 1.18
C ALA A 343 1.10 -11.00 2.31
N ALA A 344 2.27 -10.36 2.18
CA ALA A 344 3.28 -10.40 3.24
C ALA A 344 2.75 -9.66 4.49
N PRO A 345 2.88 -10.24 5.69
CA PRO A 345 2.34 -9.63 6.90
C PRO A 345 3.22 -8.46 7.37
N GLU A 346 2.65 -7.51 8.09
CA GLU A 346 3.32 -6.28 8.55
C GLU A 346 4.17 -6.52 9.83
N VAL A 347 4.86 -7.65 9.87
CA VAL A 347 5.72 -8.15 10.97
C VAL A 347 7.12 -7.51 11.00
N GLY A 348 7.34 -6.47 10.19
CA GLY A 348 8.65 -5.88 9.88
C GLY A 348 9.44 -5.32 11.07
N ALA A 349 8.79 -5.22 12.24
CA ALA A 349 9.39 -4.82 13.50
C ALA A 349 10.06 -5.98 14.27
N ALA A 350 9.66 -7.23 13.98
CA ALA A 350 10.29 -8.45 14.48
C ALA A 350 11.20 -9.09 13.41
N TYR A 351 10.73 -9.23 12.17
CA TYR A 351 11.48 -9.89 11.09
C TYR A 351 11.06 -9.43 9.69
N ASP A 352 11.82 -9.79 8.65
CA ASP A 352 11.40 -9.59 7.26
C ASP A 352 10.72 -10.86 6.71
N PRO A 353 9.40 -10.84 6.43
CA PRO A 353 8.68 -12.01 5.93
C PRO A 353 9.10 -12.45 4.52
N TYR A 354 9.75 -11.56 3.75
CA TYR A 354 10.30 -11.89 2.43
C TYR A 354 11.66 -12.58 2.50
N ARG A 355 12.33 -12.59 3.66
CA ARG A 355 13.65 -13.20 3.90
C ARG A 355 14.65 -12.91 2.76
N SER A 356 14.83 -11.62 2.43
CA SER A 356 15.75 -11.21 1.35
C SER A 356 17.19 -11.59 1.65
N ASP A 357 17.97 -12.00 0.65
CA ASP A 357 19.40 -12.31 0.82
C ASP A 357 20.25 -11.06 1.17
N ASP A 358 21.47 -11.26 1.67
CA ASP A 358 22.39 -10.16 2.03
C ASP A 358 22.63 -9.17 0.87
N ALA A 359 22.62 -9.68 -0.36
CA ALA A 359 22.77 -8.90 -1.58
C ALA A 359 21.52 -8.04 -1.91
N ARG A 360 20.36 -8.33 -1.30
CA ARG A 360 19.04 -7.77 -1.60
C ARG A 360 18.69 -7.96 -3.07
N CYS A 361 18.85 -9.19 -3.55
CA CYS A 361 18.69 -9.59 -4.95
C CYS A 361 18.00 -10.94 -5.13
N GLY A 362 17.94 -11.76 -4.08
CA GLY A 362 17.09 -12.94 -3.98
C GLY A 362 16.13 -12.85 -2.81
N LEU A 363 15.09 -13.67 -2.85
CA LEU A 363 14.33 -14.08 -1.66
C LEU A 363 14.87 -15.47 -1.26
N THR A 364 14.80 -15.84 0.03
CA THR A 364 15.41 -17.09 0.52
C THR A 364 14.45 -17.94 1.33
N GLY A 365 14.57 -19.26 1.19
CA GLY A 365 13.76 -20.23 1.92
C GLY A 365 12.26 -20.08 1.64
N ILE A 366 11.48 -20.14 2.71
CA ILE A 366 10.02 -20.00 2.71
C ILE A 366 9.67 -18.56 3.11
N VAL A 367 8.91 -17.86 2.29
CA VAL A 367 8.36 -16.53 2.63
C VAL A 367 7.06 -16.67 3.42
N ASP A 368 6.78 -15.71 4.31
CA ASP A 368 5.53 -15.69 5.06
C ASP A 368 4.48 -14.80 4.39
N MET A 369 3.22 -15.25 4.41
CA MET A 369 2.05 -14.49 4.00
C MET A 369 0.91 -14.70 4.99
N GLU A 370 0.08 -13.68 5.22
CA GLU A 370 -1.20 -13.83 5.94
C GLU A 370 -2.38 -13.61 4.98
N LEU A 371 -3.56 -14.08 5.36
CA LEU A 371 -4.79 -13.80 4.61
C LEU A 371 -5.35 -12.44 5.04
N ARG A 372 -5.49 -11.51 4.09
CA ARG A 372 -5.99 -10.14 4.31
C ARG A 372 -7.34 -9.92 3.64
N PRO A 373 -8.37 -9.41 4.33
CA PRO A 373 -9.59 -8.92 3.70
C PRO A 373 -9.33 -7.57 3.02
N VAL A 374 -9.79 -7.42 1.78
CA VAL A 374 -9.42 -6.30 0.90
C VAL A 374 -10.58 -5.77 0.07
N TRP A 375 -10.48 -4.49 -0.30
CA TRP A 375 -11.11 -3.96 -1.52
C TRP A 375 -10.11 -4.02 -2.67
N VAL A 376 -10.56 -4.34 -3.88
CA VAL A 376 -9.74 -4.33 -5.09
C VAL A 376 -10.26 -3.26 -6.04
N TYR A 377 -9.39 -2.37 -6.52
CA TYR A 377 -9.75 -1.38 -7.55
C TYR A 377 -8.73 -1.29 -8.68
N ASP A 378 -9.26 -0.98 -9.87
CA ASP A 378 -8.50 -0.64 -11.06
C ASP A 378 -8.40 0.89 -11.19
N ILE A 379 -7.21 1.36 -11.57
CA ILE A 379 -6.87 2.74 -11.89
C ILE A 379 -6.49 2.77 -13.37
N ASP A 380 -7.47 3.05 -14.24
CA ASP A 380 -7.29 3.10 -15.69
C ASP A 380 -6.76 4.49 -16.10
N ASP A 381 -5.74 4.56 -16.98
CA ASP A 381 -5.29 5.82 -17.58
C ASP A 381 -6.15 6.24 -18.77
N LEU A 382 -6.73 7.44 -18.68
CA LEU A 382 -7.58 8.06 -19.70
C LEU A 382 -6.79 8.87 -20.74
N THR A 383 -5.53 9.22 -20.44
CA THR A 383 -4.73 10.10 -21.29
C THR A 383 -4.00 9.37 -22.43
N ASN A 384 -3.85 8.05 -22.30
CA ASN A 384 -2.91 7.22 -23.06
C ASN A 384 -1.44 7.70 -23.03
N SER A 385 -1.06 8.47 -22.00
CA SER A 385 0.27 9.12 -21.86
C SER A 385 1.04 8.73 -20.60
N TYR A 386 0.39 8.08 -19.63
CA TYR A 386 1.04 7.52 -18.45
C TYR A 386 1.93 6.29 -18.80
N GLN A 387 2.81 5.85 -17.90
CA GLN A 387 3.65 4.66 -18.17
C GLN A 387 2.83 3.37 -18.25
N TYR A 388 1.83 3.21 -17.36
CA TYR A 388 0.92 2.06 -17.37
C TYR A 388 -0.40 2.40 -18.05
N SER A 389 -1.02 1.40 -18.68
CA SER A 389 -2.43 1.47 -19.09
C SER A 389 -3.37 1.44 -17.89
N LYS A 390 -3.00 0.66 -16.88
CA LYS A 390 -3.79 0.40 -15.68
C LYS A 390 -2.89 0.06 -14.49
N LYS A 391 -3.31 0.42 -13.28
CA LYS A 391 -2.87 -0.25 -12.03
C LYS A 391 -4.04 -1.03 -11.44
N ARG A 392 -3.83 -2.23 -10.89
CA ARG A 392 -4.80 -2.91 -10.01
C ARG A 392 -4.23 -2.94 -8.61
N VAL A 393 -5.00 -2.51 -7.62
CA VAL A 393 -4.54 -2.35 -6.23
C VAL A 393 -5.49 -3.09 -5.30
N TRP A 394 -4.92 -3.94 -4.44
CA TRP A 394 -5.60 -4.61 -3.34
C TRP A 394 -5.32 -3.79 -2.07
N VAL A 395 -6.36 -3.19 -1.49
CA VAL A 395 -6.28 -2.30 -0.32
C VAL A 395 -6.87 -3.00 0.89
N ASP A 396 -6.09 -3.10 1.97
CA ASP A 396 -6.49 -3.74 3.23
C ASP A 396 -7.70 -3.06 3.89
N LYS A 397 -8.64 -3.86 4.40
CA LYS A 397 -9.84 -3.35 5.08
C LYS A 397 -9.59 -2.81 6.49
N GLU A 398 -8.40 -3.00 7.06
CA GLU A 398 -8.07 -2.53 8.40
C GLU A 398 -7.02 -1.43 8.43
N LEU A 399 -5.96 -1.61 7.65
CA LEU A 399 -4.82 -0.71 7.51
C LEU A 399 -5.00 0.31 6.39
N TYR A 400 -5.99 0.14 5.50
CA TYR A 400 -6.33 1.08 4.41
C TYR A 400 -5.19 1.36 3.43
N TYR A 401 -4.26 0.42 3.29
CA TYR A 401 -3.06 0.52 2.45
C TYR A 401 -2.96 -0.65 1.47
N THR A 402 -2.12 -0.51 0.44
CA THR A 402 -1.81 -1.58 -0.51
C THR A 402 -1.30 -2.83 0.22
N GLN A 403 -1.77 -4.01 -0.19
CA GLN A 403 -1.18 -5.30 0.18
C GLN A 403 -0.57 -6.01 -1.05
N TRP A 404 -1.11 -5.71 -2.23
CA TRP A 404 -0.52 -6.05 -3.53
C TRP A 404 -0.94 -5.02 -4.58
N MET A 405 -0.06 -4.73 -5.54
CA MET A 405 -0.43 -3.95 -6.72
C MET A 405 0.20 -4.53 -7.99
N GLU A 406 -0.59 -4.56 -9.07
CA GLU A 406 -0.19 -4.95 -10.42
C GLU A 406 -0.26 -3.75 -11.37
N MET A 407 0.69 -3.66 -12.31
CA MET A 407 0.86 -2.51 -13.20
C MET A 407 1.04 -3.00 -14.63
N PHE A 408 0.18 -2.53 -15.54
CA PHE A 408 -0.04 -3.14 -16.86
C PHE A 408 0.53 -2.32 -18.02
N ASP A 409 1.08 -2.98 -19.04
CA ASP A 409 1.57 -2.33 -20.26
C ASP A 409 0.44 -1.86 -21.19
N ARG A 410 0.78 -1.12 -22.25
CA ARG A 410 -0.17 -0.59 -23.24
C ARG A 410 -0.89 -1.64 -24.10
N ARG A 411 -0.58 -2.93 -23.92
CA ARG A 411 -1.24 -4.06 -24.57
C ARG A 411 -2.07 -4.89 -23.58
N GLY A 412 -2.11 -4.50 -22.30
CA GLY A 412 -2.83 -5.19 -21.23
C GLY A 412 -2.06 -6.33 -20.56
N ASN A 413 -0.77 -6.51 -20.85
CA ASN A 413 0.07 -7.49 -20.14
C ASN A 413 0.45 -6.95 -18.76
N LEU A 414 0.60 -7.84 -17.77
CA LEU A 414 1.33 -7.49 -16.55
C LEU A 414 2.75 -7.05 -16.92
N TRP A 415 3.17 -5.87 -16.45
CA TRP A 415 4.52 -5.35 -16.67
C TRP A 415 5.31 -5.34 -15.37
N ARG A 416 4.79 -4.68 -14.34
CA ARG A 416 5.38 -4.65 -13.00
C ARG A 416 4.38 -5.09 -11.95
N ALA A 417 4.88 -5.50 -10.79
CA ALA A 417 4.08 -5.58 -9.57
C ALA A 417 4.80 -4.87 -8.42
N TRP A 418 4.09 -4.72 -7.30
CA TRP A 418 4.57 -4.15 -6.06
C TRP A 418 4.02 -4.99 -4.91
N GLY A 419 4.93 -5.53 -4.09
CA GLY A 419 4.63 -6.06 -2.77
C GLY A 419 5.55 -5.40 -1.75
N ASP A 420 5.02 -5.09 -0.59
CA ASP A 420 5.78 -4.57 0.54
C ASP A 420 5.44 -5.28 1.85
N SER A 421 6.36 -5.16 2.81
CA SER A 421 6.15 -5.49 4.21
C SER A 421 6.57 -4.29 5.06
N ARG A 422 5.88 -4.07 6.18
CA ARG A 422 6.07 -2.89 7.03
C ARG A 422 6.54 -3.22 8.43
N TRP A 423 7.39 -2.37 8.96
CA TRP A 423 7.66 -2.19 10.37
C TRP A 423 6.44 -1.53 11.03
N TRP A 424 5.37 -2.30 11.24
CA TRP A 424 4.22 -1.86 12.04
C TRP A 424 4.50 -2.08 13.54
N GLN A 425 4.05 -1.14 14.37
CA GLN A 425 4.25 -1.15 15.83
C GLN A 425 2.91 -1.39 16.54
N PRO A 426 2.65 -2.59 17.11
CA PRO A 426 1.38 -2.91 17.74
C PRO A 426 0.95 -1.92 18.85
N THR A 427 1.90 -1.50 19.69
CA THR A 427 1.67 -0.55 20.80
C THR A 427 1.29 0.86 20.38
N THR A 428 1.55 1.26 19.12
CA THR A 428 1.35 2.66 18.67
C THR A 428 0.53 2.81 17.40
N GLY A 429 0.32 1.75 16.63
CA GLY A 429 -0.27 1.80 15.29
C GLY A 429 0.54 2.59 14.26
N LYS A 430 1.82 2.91 14.53
CA LYS A 430 2.74 3.50 13.53
C LYS A 430 3.19 2.43 12.55
N ALA A 431 3.31 2.78 11.27
CA ALA A 431 3.95 1.95 10.25
C ALA A 431 5.07 2.70 9.52
N MET A 432 6.12 1.98 9.12
CA MET A 432 7.02 2.37 8.04
C MET A 432 7.36 1.12 7.22
N TRP A 433 7.89 1.25 5.99
CA TRP A 433 8.36 0.09 5.23
C TRP A 433 9.52 -0.64 5.90
N ARG A 434 9.59 -1.97 5.69
CA ARG A 434 10.69 -2.85 6.09
C ARG A 434 11.45 -3.37 4.86
N THR A 435 10.72 -3.96 3.93
CA THR A 435 11.22 -4.44 2.64
C THR A 435 10.16 -4.18 1.56
N VAL A 436 10.59 -3.85 0.35
CA VAL A 436 9.71 -3.67 -0.83
C VAL A 436 10.28 -4.47 -1.99
N ILE A 437 9.45 -5.22 -2.71
CA ILE A 437 9.81 -5.90 -3.94
C ILE A 437 9.06 -5.29 -5.14
N ILE A 438 9.82 -5.01 -6.21
CA ILE A 438 9.32 -4.39 -7.43
C ILE A 438 9.80 -5.21 -8.64
N PRO A 439 9.16 -6.35 -8.94
CA PRO A 439 9.45 -7.16 -10.12
C PRO A 439 8.93 -6.50 -11.40
N ASN A 440 9.73 -6.54 -12.48
CA ASN A 440 9.32 -6.30 -13.86
C ASN A 440 9.30 -7.66 -14.59
N VAL A 441 8.10 -8.20 -14.82
CA VAL A 441 7.92 -9.56 -15.35
C VAL A 441 8.26 -9.69 -16.85
N ILE A 442 8.30 -8.57 -17.57
CA ILE A 442 8.66 -8.54 -19.00
C ILE A 442 10.17 -8.63 -19.19
N SER A 443 10.94 -7.82 -18.46
CA SER A 443 12.41 -7.85 -18.52
C SER A 443 13.03 -8.94 -17.64
N LYS A 444 12.24 -9.51 -16.72
CA LYS A 444 12.69 -10.32 -15.58
C LYS A 444 13.75 -9.59 -14.74
N ARG A 445 13.69 -8.28 -14.68
CA ARG A 445 14.51 -7.47 -13.76
C ARG A 445 13.67 -7.12 -12.54
N HIS A 446 14.31 -6.78 -11.43
CA HIS A 446 13.60 -6.41 -10.21
C HIS A 446 14.37 -5.39 -9.40
N THR A 447 13.67 -4.75 -8.47
CA THR A 447 14.29 -4.00 -7.37
C THR A 447 13.83 -4.58 -6.05
N ILE A 448 14.77 -4.80 -5.14
CA ILE A 448 14.45 -4.98 -3.72
C ILE A 448 14.92 -3.71 -2.99
N MET A 449 14.02 -3.10 -2.24
CA MET A 449 14.34 -2.06 -1.27
C MET A 449 14.35 -2.69 0.12
N SER A 450 15.29 -2.28 0.96
CA SER A 450 15.40 -2.67 2.35
C SER A 450 15.56 -1.41 3.18
N GLN A 451 14.71 -1.24 4.19
CA GLN A 451 14.58 -0.01 4.96
C GLN A 451 14.95 -0.21 6.44
N THR A 452 15.74 0.71 6.97
CA THR A 452 15.94 0.90 8.41
C THR A 452 15.15 2.13 8.86
N SER A 453 14.09 1.90 9.64
CA SER A 453 13.21 2.95 10.17
C SER A 453 13.92 3.73 11.28
N ASP A 454 14.07 5.04 11.10
CA ASP A 454 14.74 5.93 12.05
C ASP A 454 13.69 6.62 12.94
N TRP A 455 13.21 5.86 13.93
CA TRP A 455 12.12 6.30 14.82
C TRP A 455 12.52 7.47 15.72
N GLU A 456 13.81 7.61 16.04
CA GLU A 456 14.38 8.73 16.81
C GLU A 456 14.59 9.97 15.93
N GLY A 457 15.23 9.81 14.75
CA GLY A 457 15.43 10.91 13.79
C GLY A 457 14.10 11.52 13.32
N VAL A 458 13.02 10.73 13.26
CA VAL A 458 11.66 11.25 13.04
C VAL A 458 11.32 12.40 14.00
N ASP A 459 11.72 12.39 15.27
CA ASP A 459 11.50 13.47 16.24
C ASP A 459 12.35 14.73 15.99
N GLU A 460 13.47 14.61 15.27
CA GLU A 460 14.31 15.74 14.83
C GLU A 460 13.91 16.33 13.46
N MET A 461 12.87 15.80 12.79
CA MET A 461 12.58 16.12 11.39
C MET A 461 12.18 17.58 11.14
N ASP A 462 13.15 18.35 10.64
CA ASP A 462 13.02 19.74 10.22
C ASP A 462 12.32 19.92 8.84
N ASN A 463 11.89 21.16 8.54
CA ASN A 463 11.28 21.50 7.24
C ASN A 463 12.29 21.74 6.10
N ALA A 464 13.57 21.96 6.42
CA ALA A 464 14.64 22.17 5.43
C ALA A 464 15.06 20.86 4.73
N LEU A 465 14.73 19.69 5.27
CA LEU A 465 14.74 18.41 4.56
C LEU A 465 13.87 18.43 3.29
N PHE A 466 12.82 19.25 3.28
CA PHE A 466 11.91 19.45 2.14
C PHE A 466 12.21 20.73 1.33
N ASP A 467 13.43 21.28 1.48
CA ASP A 467 14.01 22.28 0.57
C ASP A 467 15.26 21.69 -0.10
N ILE A 468 15.22 21.53 -1.42
CA ILE A 468 16.33 20.97 -2.21
C ILE A 468 17.63 21.76 -2.07
N ASP A 469 17.54 23.08 -1.88
CA ASP A 469 18.70 23.96 -1.79
C ASP A 469 19.38 23.85 -0.41
N LYS A 470 18.69 23.28 0.59
CA LYS A 470 19.23 22.91 1.92
C LYS A 470 19.64 21.44 1.99
N LEU A 471 18.79 20.54 1.48
CA LEU A 471 19.01 19.09 1.52
C LEU A 471 20.33 18.69 0.86
N ARG A 472 20.67 19.29 -0.30
CA ARG A 472 21.94 19.01 -1.00
C ARG A 472 23.20 19.36 -0.21
N ASP A 473 23.09 20.16 0.85
CA ASP A 473 24.22 20.59 1.66
C ASP A 473 24.40 19.74 2.93
N LYS A 474 23.47 18.80 3.22
CA LYS A 474 23.62 17.73 4.23
C LYS A 474 24.42 16.50 3.70
N ARG A 475 25.44 16.70 2.85
CA ARG A 475 26.03 15.67 1.93
C ARG A 475 27.40 15.10 2.27
#